data_AF-F0VE90-F1
#
_entry.id   AF-F0VE90-F1
#
_cell.length_a   1.000
_cell.length_b   1.000
_cell.length_c   1.000
_cell.angle_alpha   90.00
_cell.angle_beta   90.00
_cell.angle_gamma   90.00
#
_symmetry.space_group_name_H-M   'P 1'
#
loop_
_entity.id
_entity.type
_entity.pdbx_description
1 polymer ?
#
loop_
_entity_poly.entity_id
_entity_poly.type
_entity_poly.pdbx_seq_one_letter_code
_entity_poly.pdbx_strand_id
1 'polypeptide(L)'
;MEANGAATSWGPVGDGSGSDGEEGGSRRKLLQKHRKEIKDLQAASKRALAAAKGKGAKQQLEREIRQKEADLLADHQRQLAALSRSGGREEAAKDSNDQRNEQAEVGSAMASVNGSSSAACRSGDKTGASDASVSASPGESADAVVNTFASLRLYGGDDGPREPARLSKAQQRRRKKRAEEEAREEALRLEREEAGPDPGQVEWEALRRHLASLNLAIHSIAADGHCMYRAICHQMQRICSQGVNPAASVETLRLKVADFLEEHREDFQLFLDDAAQTQEGFEDYCEKIRSTAEWGGEVELQVISKVLQRRIELASMNDGEFLILNYGEDCAADATPLRLAFHRHLLAAGGHYNSVVPAACATPDSAVEVGCDTE
;
A
#
# COMPACT_ATOMS: atom_id res chain seq x y z
N MET A 1 -16.45 52.40 -56.63
CA MET A 1 -17.12 51.10 -56.39
C MET A 1 -16.23 50.36 -55.40
N GLU A 2 -16.23 50.77 -54.14
CA GLU A 2 -17.14 50.29 -53.07
C GLU A 2 -17.04 48.79 -52.77
N ALA A 3 -16.78 48.55 -51.47
CA ALA A 3 -17.32 47.51 -50.59
C ALA A 3 -16.54 46.19 -50.37
N ASN A 4 -16.05 46.10 -49.12
CA ASN A 4 -16.41 45.11 -48.07
C ASN A 4 -15.64 43.79 -47.86
N GLY A 5 -15.22 43.63 -46.60
CA GLY A 5 -15.23 42.39 -45.81
C GLY A 5 -13.89 41.64 -45.75
N ALA A 6 -13.36 41.20 -44.61
CA ALA A 6 -13.70 41.33 -43.21
C ALA A 6 -12.40 41.00 -42.44
N ALA A 7 -12.02 41.85 -41.48
CA ALA A 7 -10.93 41.56 -40.55
C ALA A 7 -11.51 40.79 -39.36
N THR A 8 -11.02 39.59 -39.11
CA THR A 8 -11.27 38.88 -37.84
C THR A 8 -9.94 38.73 -37.12
N SER A 9 -9.69 39.61 -36.16
CA SER A 9 -8.61 39.48 -35.19
C SER A 9 -8.93 38.32 -34.26
N TRP A 10 -8.10 37.28 -34.26
CA TRP A 10 -8.07 36.30 -33.18
C TRP A 10 -7.01 36.76 -32.20
N GLY A 11 -7.46 37.21 -31.04
CA GLY A 11 -6.62 37.55 -29.90
C GLY A 11 -6.04 36.31 -29.22
N PRO A 12 -5.08 36.49 -28.31
CA PRO A 12 -4.41 35.39 -27.62
C PRO A 12 -5.40 34.69 -26.67
N VAL A 13 -5.56 33.38 -26.86
CA VAL A 13 -6.16 32.48 -25.89
C VAL A 13 -5.21 32.41 -24.69
N GLY A 14 -5.57 33.08 -23.61
CA GLY A 14 -4.95 32.91 -22.31
C GLY A 14 -5.36 31.56 -21.76
N ASP A 15 -4.39 30.65 -21.64
CA ASP A 15 -4.58 29.36 -21.00
C ASP A 15 -4.47 29.56 -19.48
N GLY A 16 -5.61 29.40 -18.82
CA GLY A 16 -5.73 29.43 -17.37
C GLY A 16 -5.41 28.06 -16.82
N SER A 17 -4.22 27.87 -16.27
CA SER A 17 -3.93 26.77 -15.36
C SER A 17 -2.83 27.17 -14.39
N GLY A 18 -3.15 27.13 -13.09
CA GLY A 18 -2.17 27.40 -12.04
C GLY A 18 -2.75 27.98 -10.77
N SER A 19 -3.59 27.24 -10.04
CA SER A 19 -3.85 27.53 -8.63
C SER A 19 -4.18 26.31 -7.76
N ASP A 20 -3.91 25.07 -8.21
CA ASP A 20 -4.12 23.88 -7.37
C ASP A 20 -2.83 23.39 -6.66
N GLY A 21 -1.68 24.01 -6.96
CA GLY A 21 -0.36 23.62 -6.42
C GLY A 21 -0.01 24.20 -5.04
N GLU A 22 -0.55 25.37 -4.67
CA GLU A 22 -0.19 26.04 -3.42
C GLU A 22 -0.97 25.49 -2.21
N GLU A 23 -2.22 25.09 -2.38
CA GLU A 23 -3.07 24.61 -1.29
C GLU A 23 -2.61 23.24 -0.74
N GLY A 24 -2.21 22.34 -1.64
CA GLY A 24 -1.60 21.05 -1.30
C GLY A 24 -0.26 21.20 -0.56
N GLY A 25 0.54 22.20 -0.95
CA GLY A 25 1.80 22.54 -0.28
C GLY A 25 1.60 23.11 1.13
N SER A 26 0.61 23.98 1.31
CA SER A 26 0.28 24.60 2.61
C SER A 26 -0.24 23.57 3.63
N ARG A 27 -1.16 22.69 3.21
CA ARG A 27 -1.69 21.60 4.05
C ARG A 27 -0.59 20.61 4.47
N ARG A 28 0.31 20.25 3.55
CA ARG A 28 1.44 19.34 3.83
C ARG A 28 2.41 19.92 4.85
N LYS A 29 2.75 21.21 4.74
CA LYS A 29 3.59 21.93 5.72
C LYS A 29 2.93 22.00 7.10
N LEU A 30 1.61 22.21 7.16
CA LEU A 30 0.89 22.23 8.43
C LEU A 30 0.87 20.85 9.12
N LEU A 31 0.61 19.78 8.37
CA LEU A 31 0.64 18.40 8.90
C LEU A 31 2.04 18.02 9.41
N GLN A 32 3.10 18.47 8.73
CA GLN A 32 4.47 18.27 9.18
C GLN A 32 4.76 19.01 10.50
N LYS A 33 4.24 20.22 10.66
CA LYS A 33 4.31 20.98 11.91
C LYS A 33 3.53 20.29 13.04
N HIS A 34 2.31 19.82 12.79
CA HIS A 34 1.51 19.05 13.77
C HIS A 34 2.23 17.80 14.24
N ARG A 35 2.80 17.03 13.31
CA ARG A 35 3.58 15.82 13.62
C ARG A 35 4.80 16.14 14.49
N LYS A 36 5.45 17.28 14.28
CA LYS A 36 6.59 17.73 15.09
C LYS A 36 6.14 18.12 16.50
N GLU A 37 5.08 18.91 16.63
CA GLU A 37 4.54 19.35 17.93
C GLU A 37 4.09 18.18 18.81
N ILE A 38 3.45 17.16 18.21
CA ILE A 38 3.07 15.93 18.93
C ILE A 38 4.32 15.20 19.45
N LYS A 39 5.35 15.05 18.60
CA LYS A 39 6.61 14.38 19.00
C LYS A 39 7.31 15.15 20.12
N ASP A 40 7.36 16.48 20.04
CA ASP A 40 7.99 17.32 21.04
C ASP A 40 7.24 17.26 22.38
N LEU A 41 5.90 17.25 22.35
CA LEU A 41 5.07 17.10 23.54
C LEU A 41 5.23 15.71 24.18
N GLN A 42 5.29 14.64 23.38
CA GLN A 42 5.54 13.28 23.87
C GLN A 42 6.94 13.15 24.49
N ALA A 43 7.95 13.75 23.87
CA ALA A 43 9.31 13.77 24.40
C ALA A 43 9.40 14.56 25.72
N ALA A 44 8.74 15.71 25.80
CA ALA A 44 8.65 16.51 27.03
C ALA A 44 7.91 15.76 28.14
N SER A 45 6.81 15.09 27.81
CA SER A 45 5.99 14.29 28.73
C SER A 45 6.78 13.12 29.32
N LYS A 46 7.56 12.41 28.48
CA LYS A 46 8.44 11.33 28.92
C LYS A 46 9.53 11.84 29.87
N ARG A 47 10.13 13.00 29.59
CA ARG A 47 11.14 13.63 30.46
C ARG A 47 10.54 14.09 31.79
N ALA A 48 9.35 14.70 31.76
CA ALA A 48 8.66 15.18 32.95
C ALA A 48 8.24 14.01 33.87
N LEU A 49 7.71 12.92 33.30
CA LEU A 49 7.35 11.72 34.06
C LEU A 49 8.58 11.00 34.66
N ALA A 50 9.72 11.06 33.99
CA ALA A 50 10.98 10.53 34.52
C ALA A 50 11.57 11.38 35.67
N ALA A 51 11.33 12.70 35.66
CA ALA A 51 11.81 13.61 36.69
C ALA A 51 10.92 13.64 37.96
N ALA A 52 9.65 13.23 37.84
CA ALA A 52 8.69 13.24 38.94
C ALA A 52 9.01 12.17 40.00
N LYS A 53 9.17 12.60 41.27
CA LYS A 53 9.37 11.73 42.42
C LYS A 53 8.09 11.66 43.26
N GLY A 54 7.52 10.47 43.40
CA GLY A 54 6.34 10.20 44.23
C GLY A 54 5.06 9.94 43.44
N LYS A 55 4.23 9.03 43.96
CA LYS A 55 3.05 8.48 43.26
C LYS A 55 1.95 9.52 43.01
N GLY A 56 1.73 10.44 43.95
CA GLY A 56 0.75 11.52 43.82
C GLY A 56 1.17 12.61 42.82
N ALA A 57 2.44 13.01 42.83
CA ALA A 57 3.00 13.96 41.87
C ALA A 57 2.96 13.40 40.44
N LYS A 58 3.24 12.11 40.28
CA LYS A 58 3.14 11.42 38.98
C LYS A 58 1.72 11.39 38.44
N GLN A 59 0.72 11.08 39.28
CA GLN A 59 -0.70 11.08 38.87
C GLN A 59 -1.21 12.49 38.50
N GLN A 60 -0.74 13.52 39.20
CA GLN A 60 -1.07 14.90 38.85
C GLN A 60 -0.46 15.28 37.48
N LEU A 61 0.80 14.92 37.26
CA LEU A 61 1.51 15.18 36.02
C LEU A 61 0.92 14.42 34.83
N GLU A 62 0.49 13.17 35.03
CA GLU A 62 -0.21 12.37 34.01
C GLU A 62 -1.54 13.02 33.58
N ARG A 63 -2.30 13.59 34.53
CA ARG A 63 -3.52 14.35 34.21
C ARG A 63 -3.22 15.62 33.42
N GLU A 64 -2.19 16.35 33.81
CA GLU A 64 -1.76 17.57 33.11
C GLU A 64 -1.23 17.29 31.70
N ILE A 65 -0.49 16.19 31.51
CA ILE A 65 -0.03 15.74 30.19
C ILE A 65 -1.23 15.40 29.31
N ARG A 66 -2.18 14.62 29.83
CA ARG A 66 -3.38 14.23 29.08
C ARG A 66 -4.23 15.42 28.67
N GLN A 67 -4.30 16.44 29.53
CA GLN A 67 -5.00 17.69 29.21
C GLN A 67 -4.27 18.46 28.10
N LYS A 68 -2.95 18.61 28.19
CA LYS A 68 -2.13 19.29 27.16
C LYS A 68 -2.18 18.58 25.80
N GLU A 69 -2.21 17.24 25.80
CA GLU A 69 -2.38 16.45 24.57
C GLU A 69 -3.76 16.67 23.95
N ALA A 70 -4.82 16.69 24.76
CA ALA A 70 -6.17 16.94 24.28
C ALA A 70 -6.33 18.37 23.71
N ASP A 71 -5.77 19.37 24.39
CA ASP A 71 -5.82 20.77 23.93
C ASP A 71 -5.04 20.95 22.62
N LEU A 72 -3.86 20.34 22.49
CA LEU A 72 -3.04 20.41 21.28
C LEU A 72 -3.75 19.76 20.07
N LEU A 73 -4.36 18.58 20.27
CA LEU A 73 -5.11 17.90 19.21
C LEU A 73 -6.35 18.70 18.80
N ALA A 74 -7.05 19.32 19.74
CA ALA A 74 -8.18 20.20 19.44
C ALA A 74 -7.75 21.43 18.60
N ASP A 75 -6.58 22.00 18.90
CA ASP A 75 -6.01 23.08 18.08
C ASP A 75 -5.61 22.63 16.68
N HIS A 76 -4.99 21.45 16.55
CA HIS A 76 -4.66 20.87 15.24
C HIS A 76 -5.91 20.64 14.40
N GLN A 77 -6.98 20.11 15.01
CA GLN A 77 -8.28 19.93 14.36
C GLN A 77 -8.88 21.27 13.93
N ARG A 78 -8.83 22.32 14.78
CA ARG A 78 -9.29 23.67 14.43
C ARG A 78 -8.52 24.25 13.24
N GLN A 79 -7.19 24.08 13.20
CA GLN A 79 -6.35 24.59 12.12
C GLN A 79 -6.61 23.87 10.79
N LEU A 80 -6.81 22.54 10.82
CA LEU A 80 -7.19 21.77 9.63
C LEU A 80 -8.59 22.14 9.12
N ALA A 81 -9.56 22.33 10.03
CA ALA A 81 -10.90 22.78 9.67
C ALA A 81 -10.93 24.23 9.15
N ALA A 82 -10.03 25.10 9.60
CA ALA A 82 -9.88 26.45 9.07
C ALA A 82 -9.36 26.44 7.63
N LEU A 83 -8.33 25.63 7.33
CA LEU A 83 -7.84 25.45 5.97
C LEU A 83 -8.87 24.80 5.04
N SER A 84 -9.62 23.81 5.53
CA SER A 84 -10.69 23.19 4.75
C SER A 84 -11.84 24.17 4.43
N ARG A 85 -12.05 25.20 5.25
CA ARG A 85 -13.07 26.24 5.03
C ARG A 85 -12.56 27.41 4.17
N SER A 86 -11.25 27.62 4.07
CA SER A 86 -10.70 28.62 3.15
C SER A 86 -10.79 28.17 1.69
N GLY A 87 -10.57 26.88 1.40
CA GLY A 87 -10.76 26.32 0.05
C GLY A 87 -12.22 26.32 -0.41
N GLY A 88 -13.17 26.10 0.51
CA GLY A 88 -14.61 26.13 0.18
C GLY A 88 -15.23 27.52 0.00
N ARG A 89 -14.50 28.61 0.29
CA ARG A 89 -15.03 29.98 0.17
C ARG A 89 -14.84 30.58 -1.24
N GLU A 90 -13.99 29.99 -2.07
CA GLU A 90 -13.82 30.36 -3.47
C GLU A 90 -14.83 29.67 -4.40
N GLU A 91 -15.35 28.49 -4.04
CA GLU A 91 -16.42 27.82 -4.81
C GLU A 91 -17.81 28.41 -4.54
N ALA A 92 -18.11 28.83 -3.30
CA ALA A 92 -19.43 29.37 -2.95
C ALA A 92 -19.73 30.78 -3.52
N ALA A 93 -18.73 31.47 -4.09
CA ALA A 93 -18.92 32.78 -4.72
C ALA A 93 -19.20 32.71 -6.23
N LYS A 94 -19.10 31.53 -6.86
CA LYS A 94 -19.39 31.33 -8.29
C LYS A 94 -20.77 30.75 -8.60
N ASP A 95 -21.52 30.27 -7.60
CA ASP A 95 -22.80 29.58 -7.82
C ASP A 95 -24.05 30.38 -7.39
N SER A 96 -23.92 31.70 -7.23
CA SER A 96 -25.03 32.59 -6.82
C SER A 96 -25.58 33.49 -7.94
N ASN A 97 -25.37 33.14 -9.21
CA ASN A 97 -26.00 33.85 -10.32
C ASN A 97 -26.46 32.92 -11.45
N ASP A 98 -27.37 31.99 -11.14
CA ASP A 98 -28.46 31.74 -12.07
C ASP A 98 -29.67 31.10 -11.35
N GLN A 99 -30.85 31.33 -11.91
CA GLN A 99 -32.17 30.86 -11.45
C GLN A 99 -32.81 31.66 -10.30
N ARG A 100 -33.27 32.86 -10.69
CA ARG A 100 -34.55 33.36 -10.20
C ARG A 100 -35.69 32.66 -10.94
N ASN A 101 -36.76 32.41 -10.20
CA ASN A 101 -38.15 32.30 -10.61
C ASN A 101 -38.68 30.89 -10.96
N GLU A 102 -39.28 30.22 -9.98
CA GLU A 102 -40.74 30.02 -9.97
C GLU A 102 -41.24 29.71 -8.54
N GLN A 103 -42.15 30.57 -8.07
CA GLN A 103 -43.00 30.42 -6.87
C GLN A 103 -44.05 29.35 -7.18
N ALA A 104 -44.42 28.39 -6.34
CA ALA A 104 -45.10 28.43 -5.04
C ALA A 104 -46.22 27.37 -5.11
N GLU A 105 -46.40 26.59 -4.03
CA GLU A 105 -47.69 26.33 -3.36
C GLU A 105 -47.56 25.14 -2.38
N VAL A 106 -47.52 25.52 -1.10
CA VAL A 106 -48.23 25.00 0.09
C VAL A 106 -48.47 23.50 0.31
N GLY A 107 -48.27 23.07 1.57
CA GLY A 107 -49.02 21.94 2.12
C GLY A 107 -48.38 21.20 3.30
N SER A 108 -48.33 21.83 4.47
CA SER A 108 -48.03 21.19 5.76
C SER A 108 -49.16 20.24 6.21
N ALA A 109 -48.84 19.06 6.72
CA ALA A 109 -49.57 18.42 7.83
C ALA A 109 -48.83 17.20 8.41
N MET A 110 -48.43 17.30 9.68
CA MET A 110 -48.26 16.16 10.57
C MET A 110 -49.63 15.57 10.96
N ALA A 111 -49.75 14.24 11.04
CA ALA A 111 -50.66 13.59 11.99
C ALA A 111 -50.20 12.16 12.30
N SER A 112 -50.43 11.80 13.56
CA SER A 112 -49.98 10.63 14.28
C SER A 112 -51.04 9.51 14.29
N VAL A 113 -50.60 8.36 14.82
CA VAL A 113 -51.31 7.25 15.51
C VAL A 113 -52.15 6.20 14.77
N ASN A 114 -51.79 4.97 15.15
CA ASN A 114 -52.59 3.76 15.40
C ASN A 114 -52.95 2.82 14.25
N GLY A 115 -52.30 1.65 14.28
CA GLY A 115 -52.89 0.53 15.04
C GLY A 115 -53.31 -0.70 14.22
N SER A 116 -52.56 -1.79 14.44
CA SER A 116 -53.02 -3.19 14.55
C SER A 116 -53.86 -3.76 13.41
N SER A 117 -53.47 -4.82 12.71
CA SER A 117 -53.42 -6.21 13.18
C SER A 117 -53.44 -7.08 11.90
N SER A 118 -52.76 -8.22 11.80
CA SER A 118 -53.27 -9.55 12.13
C SER A 118 -52.31 -10.55 11.43
N ALA A 119 -51.71 -11.50 12.16
CA ALA A 119 -52.13 -12.90 12.30
C ALA A 119 -52.06 -13.69 10.96
N ALA A 120 -51.57 -14.92 10.84
CA ALA A 120 -51.02 -15.90 11.79
C ALA A 120 -50.52 -17.11 10.97
N CYS A 121 -49.53 -17.84 11.50
CA CYS A 121 -49.54 -19.30 11.61
C CYS A 121 -48.49 -19.67 12.68
N ARG A 122 -48.90 -19.98 13.93
CA ARG A 122 -49.28 -21.30 14.48
C ARG A 122 -48.12 -22.31 14.38
N SER A 123 -47.32 -22.49 15.46
CA SER A 123 -47.48 -23.47 16.58
C SER A 123 -47.12 -24.91 16.18
N GLY A 124 -46.37 -25.74 16.89
CA GLY A 124 -45.72 -25.76 18.21
C GLY A 124 -44.81 -27.01 18.24
N ASP A 125 -43.68 -26.99 18.95
CA ASP A 125 -43.41 -27.54 20.29
C ASP A 125 -42.71 -28.93 20.28
N LYS A 126 -41.43 -28.89 20.70
CA LYS A 126 -40.62 -29.82 21.52
C LYS A 126 -40.48 -31.32 21.16
N THR A 127 -39.24 -31.81 21.10
CA THR A 127 -38.49 -32.49 22.20
C THR A 127 -37.26 -33.28 21.68
N GLY A 128 -36.18 -33.33 22.49
CA GLY A 128 -35.04 -34.28 22.41
C GLY A 128 -33.84 -33.80 21.56
N ALA A 129 -32.72 -33.33 22.11
CA ALA A 129 -31.59 -34.10 22.67
C ALA A 129 -31.09 -35.20 21.70
N SER A 130 -29.83 -35.35 21.30
CA SER A 130 -28.51 -34.84 21.70
C SER A 130 -27.52 -35.39 20.66
N ASP A 131 -26.44 -34.68 20.33
CA ASP A 131 -25.04 -35.13 20.46
C ASP A 131 -24.13 -34.21 19.63
N ALA A 132 -23.23 -33.49 20.30
CA ALA A 132 -22.22 -32.66 19.66
C ALA A 132 -20.86 -33.03 20.26
N SER A 133 -20.11 -33.82 19.50
CA SER A 133 -18.73 -34.21 19.79
C SER A 133 -17.80 -33.01 19.62
N VAL A 134 -17.23 -32.50 20.71
CA VAL A 134 -16.17 -31.50 20.68
C VAL A 134 -14.88 -32.15 21.19
N SER A 135 -13.90 -32.24 20.30
CA SER A 135 -12.53 -32.67 20.56
C SER A 135 -11.77 -31.57 21.31
N ALA A 136 -11.24 -31.85 22.51
CA ALA A 136 -10.42 -30.92 23.28
C ALA A 136 -9.01 -31.50 23.55
N SER A 137 -8.00 -30.70 23.20
CA SER A 137 -6.57 -30.92 23.44
C SER A 137 -6.16 -30.69 24.92
N PRO A 138 -5.03 -31.26 25.38
CA PRO A 138 -4.75 -31.47 26.80
C PRO A 138 -4.08 -30.25 27.45
N GLY A 139 -4.87 -29.26 27.86
CA GLY A 139 -4.37 -28.10 28.60
C GLY A 139 -5.24 -27.64 29.76
N GLU A 140 -6.51 -28.03 29.79
CA GLU A 140 -7.52 -27.54 30.74
C GLU A 140 -7.74 -28.47 31.94
N SER A 141 -7.14 -29.67 31.92
CA SER A 141 -7.47 -30.73 32.88
C SER A 141 -6.96 -30.47 34.30
N ALA A 142 -5.81 -29.82 34.51
CA ALA A 142 -5.25 -29.69 35.86
C ALA A 142 -6.08 -28.75 36.77
N ASP A 143 -6.59 -27.64 36.26
CA ASP A 143 -7.36 -26.66 37.06
C ASP A 143 -8.80 -27.14 37.32
N ALA A 144 -9.41 -27.85 36.36
CA ALA A 144 -10.72 -28.47 36.54
C ALA A 144 -10.68 -29.60 37.58
N VAL A 145 -9.63 -30.42 37.54
CA VAL A 145 -9.43 -31.55 38.46
C VAL A 145 -9.25 -31.08 39.91
N VAL A 146 -8.55 -29.97 40.13
CA VAL A 146 -8.38 -29.37 41.47
C VAL A 146 -9.70 -28.81 42.02
N ASN A 147 -10.56 -28.27 41.16
CA ASN A 147 -11.86 -27.72 41.57
C ASN A 147 -12.89 -28.83 41.84
N THR A 148 -12.84 -29.95 41.09
CA THR A 148 -13.65 -31.15 41.36
C THR A 148 -13.20 -31.88 42.64
N PHE A 149 -11.90 -31.90 42.95
CA PHE A 149 -11.41 -32.51 44.18
C PHE A 149 -11.83 -31.71 45.43
N ALA A 150 -11.96 -30.39 45.31
CA ALA A 150 -12.47 -29.53 46.39
C ALA A 150 -13.98 -29.72 46.67
N SER A 151 -14.75 -30.23 45.69
CA SER A 151 -16.19 -30.49 45.83
C SER A 151 -16.54 -31.92 46.26
N LEU A 152 -15.58 -32.84 46.36
CA LEU A 152 -15.82 -34.22 46.78
C LEU A 152 -15.40 -34.45 48.24
N ARG A 153 -16.20 -33.99 49.20
CA ARG A 153 -16.13 -34.44 50.61
C ARG A 153 -17.34 -35.31 50.94
N LEU A 154 -17.09 -36.62 50.96
CA LEU A 154 -17.90 -37.60 51.66
C LEU A 154 -17.72 -37.38 53.18
N TYR A 155 -18.86 -37.18 53.86
CA TYR A 155 -19.07 -37.06 55.32
C TYR A 155 -18.67 -35.75 56.02
N GLY A 156 -19.71 -35.04 56.50
CA GLY A 156 -19.69 -34.33 57.79
C GLY A 156 -19.59 -32.80 57.75
N GLY A 157 -20.76 -32.15 57.75
CA GLY A 157 -21.07 -30.90 58.45
C GLY A 157 -20.38 -29.59 58.00
N ASP A 158 -21.18 -28.68 57.45
CA ASP A 158 -21.23 -27.22 57.72
C ASP A 158 -21.76 -26.48 56.46
N ASP A 159 -23.06 -26.16 56.46
CA ASP A 159 -23.73 -25.38 55.42
C ASP A 159 -23.50 -23.88 55.63
N GLY A 160 -22.34 -23.40 55.16
CA GLY A 160 -22.06 -21.97 54.96
C GLY A 160 -21.70 -21.68 53.50
N PRO A 161 -22.08 -20.52 52.93
CA PRO A 161 -21.67 -20.17 51.57
C PRO A 161 -20.15 -20.02 51.52
N ARG A 162 -19.45 -21.00 50.95
CA ARG A 162 -18.00 -20.93 50.73
C ARG A 162 -17.70 -19.93 49.62
N GLU A 163 -17.03 -18.83 49.98
CA GLU A 163 -16.45 -17.93 48.99
C GLU A 163 -15.49 -18.71 48.07
N PRO A 164 -15.47 -18.43 46.75
CA PRO A 164 -14.59 -19.12 45.82
C PRO A 164 -13.13 -18.96 46.25
N ALA A 165 -12.40 -20.08 46.31
CA ALA A 165 -11.01 -20.12 46.73
C ALA A 165 -10.19 -19.09 45.95
N ARG A 166 -9.62 -18.11 46.68
CA ARG A 166 -8.79 -17.05 46.09
C ARG A 166 -7.59 -17.70 45.42
N LEU A 167 -7.51 -17.59 44.09
CA LEU A 167 -6.41 -18.11 43.29
C LEU A 167 -5.06 -17.65 43.84
N SER A 168 -4.08 -18.55 43.85
CA SER A 168 -2.72 -18.24 44.32
C SER A 168 -2.12 -17.08 43.51
N LYS A 169 -1.30 -16.24 44.16
CA LYS A 169 -0.54 -15.16 43.50
C LYS A 169 0.25 -15.68 42.29
N ALA A 170 0.73 -16.93 42.32
CA ALA A 170 1.43 -17.56 41.19
C ALA A 170 0.49 -17.88 40.02
N GLN A 171 -0.74 -18.36 40.30
CA GLN A 171 -1.76 -18.64 39.29
C GLN A 171 -2.28 -17.35 38.66
N GLN A 172 -2.50 -16.30 39.46
CA GLN A 172 -2.91 -14.97 38.95
C GLN A 172 -1.87 -14.36 38.01
N ARG A 173 -0.57 -14.49 38.32
CA ARG A 173 0.51 -14.03 37.43
C ARG A 173 0.56 -14.79 36.10
N ARG A 174 0.37 -16.11 36.13
CA ARG A 174 0.32 -16.94 34.90
C ARG A 174 -0.89 -16.60 34.03
N ARG A 175 -2.08 -16.45 34.64
CA ARG A 175 -3.30 -16.05 33.93
C ARG A 175 -3.19 -14.65 33.32
N LYS A 176 -2.62 -13.69 34.07
CA LYS A 176 -2.36 -12.35 33.55
C LYS A 176 -1.40 -12.38 32.36
N LYS A 177 -0.29 -13.14 32.46
CA LYS A 177 0.68 -13.28 31.35
C LYS A 177 0.03 -13.91 30.11
N ARG A 178 -0.76 -14.99 30.29
CA ARG A 178 -1.48 -15.63 29.18
C ARG A 178 -2.49 -14.67 28.53
N ALA A 179 -3.29 -13.96 29.33
CA ALA A 179 -4.24 -12.99 28.80
C ALA A 179 -3.56 -11.82 28.08
N GLU A 180 -2.36 -11.41 28.51
CA GLU A 180 -1.57 -10.39 27.83
C GLU A 180 -0.95 -10.90 26.52
N GLU A 181 -0.50 -12.16 26.48
CA GLU A 181 -0.03 -12.84 25.26
C GLU A 181 -1.18 -13.03 24.25
N GLU A 182 -2.34 -13.52 24.71
CA GLU A 182 -3.56 -13.66 23.90
C GLU A 182 -4.04 -12.31 23.36
N ALA A 183 -4.06 -11.25 24.18
CA ALA A 183 -4.41 -9.91 23.73
C ALA A 183 -3.41 -9.33 22.72
N ARG A 184 -2.12 -9.65 22.85
CA ARG A 184 -1.09 -9.25 21.89
C ARG A 184 -1.24 -10.00 20.57
N GLU A 185 -1.51 -11.30 20.63
CA GLU A 185 -1.75 -12.12 19.44
C GLU A 185 -3.03 -11.69 18.72
N GLU A 186 -4.10 -11.39 19.46
CA GLU A 186 -5.34 -10.86 18.90
C GLU A 186 -5.16 -9.47 18.28
N ALA A 187 -4.38 -8.59 18.91
CA ALA A 187 -4.03 -7.29 18.33
C ALA A 187 -3.24 -7.43 17.02
N LEU A 188 -2.25 -8.34 16.97
CA LEU A 188 -1.50 -8.63 15.75
C LEU A 188 -2.38 -9.25 14.66
N ARG A 189 -3.33 -10.12 15.05
CA ARG A 189 -4.30 -10.72 14.13
C ARG A 189 -5.18 -9.64 13.50
N LEU A 190 -5.72 -8.72 14.31
CA LEU A 190 -6.54 -7.62 13.83
C LEU A 190 -5.74 -6.67 12.93
N GLU A 191 -4.49 -6.35 13.29
CA GLU A 191 -3.59 -5.53 12.45
C GLU A 191 -3.32 -6.18 11.09
N ARG A 192 -3.12 -7.50 11.05
CA ARG A 192 -2.94 -8.25 9.80
C ARG A 192 -4.23 -8.31 8.96
N GLU A 193 -5.37 -8.48 9.60
CA GLU A 193 -6.68 -8.45 8.92
C GLU A 193 -6.98 -7.06 8.34
N GLU A 194 -6.61 -5.99 9.04
CA GLU A 194 -6.75 -4.60 8.59
C GLU A 194 -5.77 -4.25 7.45
N ALA A 195 -4.55 -4.80 7.46
CA ALA A 195 -3.55 -4.58 6.42
C ALA A 195 -3.92 -5.20 5.06
N GLY A 196 -4.83 -6.18 5.03
CA GLY A 196 -5.27 -6.85 3.80
C GLY A 196 -4.21 -7.81 3.21
N PRO A 197 -4.47 -8.36 2.02
CA PRO A 197 -3.51 -9.23 1.33
C PRO A 197 -2.30 -8.43 0.85
N ASP A 198 -1.11 -9.07 0.88
CA ASP A 198 0.13 -8.44 0.41
C ASP A 198 -0.02 -8.00 -1.05
N PRO A 199 0.03 -6.68 -1.36
CA PRO A 199 -0.13 -6.16 -2.71
C PRO A 199 0.84 -6.81 -3.70
N GLY A 200 2.07 -7.12 -3.27
CA GLY A 200 3.07 -7.78 -4.09
C GLY A 200 2.69 -9.21 -4.49
N GLN A 201 2.15 -9.99 -3.55
CA GLN A 201 1.63 -11.34 -3.85
C GLN A 201 0.40 -11.30 -4.76
N VAL A 202 -0.53 -10.36 -4.51
CA VAL A 202 -1.72 -10.19 -5.35
C VAL A 202 -1.31 -9.87 -6.79
N GLU A 203 -0.38 -8.95 -6.98
CA GLU A 203 0.18 -8.60 -8.28
C GLU A 203 0.89 -9.79 -8.94
N TRP A 204 1.74 -10.49 -8.19
CA TRP A 204 2.47 -11.68 -8.67
C TRP A 204 1.52 -12.76 -9.19
N GLU A 205 0.50 -13.11 -8.40
CA GLU A 205 -0.48 -14.13 -8.77
C GLU A 205 -1.33 -13.69 -9.96
N ALA A 206 -1.72 -12.42 -10.01
CA ALA A 206 -2.46 -11.86 -11.14
C ALA A 206 -1.64 -11.97 -12.44
N LEU A 207 -0.40 -11.47 -12.43
CA LEU A 207 0.47 -11.50 -13.60
C LEU A 207 0.78 -12.94 -14.03
N ARG A 208 1.08 -13.83 -13.07
CA ARG A 208 1.29 -15.26 -13.32
C ARG A 208 0.09 -15.90 -14.00
N ARG A 209 -1.12 -15.59 -13.56
CA ARG A 209 -2.37 -16.14 -14.12
C ARG A 209 -2.59 -15.68 -15.57
N HIS A 210 -2.36 -14.40 -15.85
CA HIS A 210 -2.47 -13.87 -17.21
C HIS A 210 -1.37 -14.42 -18.13
N LEU A 211 -0.12 -14.53 -17.67
CA LEU A 211 0.95 -15.12 -18.46
C LEU A 211 0.71 -16.61 -18.73
N ALA A 212 0.15 -17.35 -17.77
CA ALA A 212 -0.17 -18.76 -17.95
C ALA A 212 -1.20 -19.00 -19.07
N SER A 213 -2.19 -18.10 -19.24
CA SER A 213 -3.15 -18.20 -20.35
C SER A 213 -2.52 -18.00 -21.73
N LEU A 214 -1.34 -17.36 -21.77
CA LEU A 214 -0.51 -17.17 -22.97
C LEU A 214 0.56 -18.26 -23.15
N ASN A 215 0.54 -19.34 -22.34
CA ASN A 215 1.60 -20.36 -22.28
C ASN A 215 2.99 -19.79 -21.91
N LEU A 216 3.01 -18.72 -21.11
CA LEU A 216 4.21 -18.08 -20.59
C LEU A 216 4.29 -18.26 -19.06
N ALA A 217 5.50 -18.13 -18.52
CA ALA A 217 5.77 -18.23 -17.10
C ALA A 217 6.84 -17.22 -16.68
N ILE A 218 6.74 -16.74 -15.44
CA ILE A 218 7.73 -15.84 -14.84
C ILE A 218 8.94 -16.66 -14.43
N HIS A 219 10.12 -16.18 -14.79
CA HIS A 219 11.42 -16.64 -14.30
C HIS A 219 11.97 -15.57 -13.36
N SER A 220 12.16 -15.95 -12.09
CA SER A 220 12.61 -15.04 -11.04
C SER A 220 14.04 -14.55 -11.31
N ILE A 221 14.23 -13.24 -11.24
CA ILE A 221 15.53 -12.57 -11.29
C ILE A 221 15.87 -12.10 -9.87
N ALA A 222 17.16 -11.99 -9.57
CA ALA A 222 17.61 -11.47 -8.28
C ALA A 222 17.11 -10.04 -8.06
N ALA A 223 16.58 -9.78 -6.86
CA ALA A 223 16.10 -8.47 -6.42
C ALA A 223 17.27 -7.51 -6.11
N ASP A 224 18.03 -7.13 -7.12
CA ASP A 224 19.09 -6.13 -7.06
C ASP A 224 18.83 -4.95 -8.03
N GLY A 225 19.65 -3.91 -7.95
CA GLY A 225 19.55 -2.74 -8.85
C GLY A 225 19.88 -3.05 -10.33
N HIS A 226 20.22 -4.30 -10.66
CA HIS A 226 20.49 -4.73 -12.03
C HIS A 226 19.35 -5.59 -12.61
N CYS A 227 18.24 -5.79 -11.88
CA CYS A 227 17.18 -6.72 -12.26
C CYS A 227 16.69 -6.55 -13.71
N MET A 228 16.45 -5.32 -14.20
CA MET A 228 16.03 -5.06 -15.58
C MET A 228 17.07 -5.59 -16.60
N TYR A 229 18.33 -5.20 -16.43
CA TYR A 229 19.43 -5.63 -17.30
C TYR A 229 19.65 -7.14 -17.22
N ARG A 230 19.57 -7.73 -16.02
CA ARG A 230 19.67 -9.19 -15.83
C ARG A 230 18.55 -9.93 -16.53
N ALA A 231 17.32 -9.43 -16.47
CA ALA A 231 16.17 -10.02 -17.13
C ALA A 231 16.33 -10.02 -18.66
N ILE A 232 16.86 -8.92 -19.23
CA ILE A 232 17.21 -8.82 -20.66
C ILE A 232 18.35 -9.77 -21.03
N CYS A 233 19.45 -9.78 -20.26
CA CYS A 233 20.57 -10.70 -20.49
C CYS A 233 20.10 -12.16 -20.49
N HIS A 234 19.24 -12.54 -19.54
CA HIS A 234 18.64 -13.87 -19.48
C HIS A 234 17.78 -14.19 -20.72
N GLN A 235 16.93 -13.26 -21.19
CA GLN A 235 16.19 -13.45 -22.45
C GLN A 235 17.13 -13.64 -23.64
N MET A 236 18.14 -12.77 -23.77
CA MET A 236 19.09 -12.82 -24.87
C MET A 236 19.90 -14.12 -24.89
N GLN A 237 20.32 -14.63 -23.73
CA GLN A 237 21.04 -15.91 -23.64
C GLN A 237 20.20 -17.09 -24.17
N ARG A 238 18.88 -17.06 -23.95
CA ARG A 238 17.96 -18.09 -24.43
C ARG A 238 17.71 -18.05 -25.93
N ILE A 239 17.79 -16.87 -26.52
CA ILE A 239 17.58 -16.67 -27.96
C ILE A 239 18.87 -16.92 -28.74
N CYS A 240 20.00 -16.42 -28.23
CA CYS A 240 21.29 -16.43 -28.90
C CYS A 240 22.15 -17.64 -28.51
N SER A 241 21.55 -18.76 -28.10
CA SER A 241 22.26 -19.92 -27.53
C SER A 241 23.31 -20.56 -28.46
N GLN A 242 23.34 -20.18 -29.75
CA GLN A 242 24.32 -20.61 -30.74
C GLN A 242 25.04 -19.45 -31.46
N GLY A 243 24.91 -18.20 -30.99
CA GLY A 243 25.47 -17.01 -31.64
C GLY A 243 26.17 -16.05 -30.67
N VAL A 244 26.69 -14.95 -31.20
CA VAL A 244 27.25 -13.86 -30.38
C VAL A 244 26.10 -13.20 -29.63
N ASN A 245 26.12 -13.25 -28.30
CA ASN A 245 25.15 -12.57 -27.46
C ASN A 245 25.60 -11.12 -27.23
N PRO A 246 24.95 -10.10 -27.84
CA PRO A 246 25.32 -8.70 -27.62
C PRO A 246 25.03 -8.21 -26.20
N ALA A 247 24.22 -8.94 -25.41
CA ALA A 247 23.95 -8.71 -23.99
C ALA A 247 24.56 -9.84 -23.13
N ALA A 248 25.82 -10.21 -23.41
CA ALA A 248 26.52 -11.28 -22.71
C ALA A 248 26.70 -11.01 -21.20
N SER A 249 26.80 -9.74 -20.80
CA SER A 249 26.88 -9.32 -19.40
C SER A 249 26.09 -8.03 -19.16
N VAL A 250 25.73 -7.79 -17.89
CA VAL A 250 25.01 -6.57 -17.47
C VAL A 250 25.85 -5.33 -17.75
N GLU A 251 27.14 -5.39 -17.48
CA GLU A 251 28.10 -4.30 -17.67
C GLU A 251 28.21 -3.95 -19.16
N THR A 252 28.30 -4.96 -20.03
CA THR A 252 28.35 -4.76 -21.48
C THR A 252 27.08 -4.10 -21.99
N LEU A 253 25.92 -4.52 -21.48
CA LEU A 253 24.64 -3.94 -21.89
C LEU A 253 24.50 -2.49 -21.41
N ARG A 254 24.88 -2.18 -20.16
CA ARG A 254 24.89 -0.82 -19.61
C ARG A 254 25.78 0.13 -20.41
N LEU A 255 26.99 -0.32 -20.76
CA LEU A 255 27.90 0.45 -21.60
C LEU A 255 27.26 0.81 -22.94
N LYS A 256 26.66 -0.17 -23.64
CA LYS A 256 26.00 0.07 -24.92
C LYS A 256 24.80 1.00 -24.83
N VAL A 257 24.03 0.92 -23.75
CA VAL A 257 22.89 1.81 -23.51
C VAL A 257 23.37 3.24 -23.32
N ALA A 258 24.40 3.45 -22.51
CA ALA A 258 24.96 4.78 -22.30
C ALA A 258 25.65 5.34 -23.56
N ASP A 259 26.41 4.52 -24.30
CA ASP A 259 26.99 4.92 -25.59
C ASP A 259 25.90 5.39 -26.56
N PHE A 260 24.79 4.65 -26.65
CA PHE A 260 23.68 5.00 -27.53
C PHE A 260 22.97 6.30 -27.10
N LEU A 261 22.77 6.48 -25.79
CA LEU A 261 22.19 7.70 -25.23
C LEU A 261 23.04 8.93 -25.53
N GLU A 262 24.37 8.84 -25.39
CA GLU A 262 25.30 9.91 -25.72
C GLU A 262 25.28 10.28 -27.20
N GLU A 263 25.25 9.28 -28.08
CA GLU A 263 25.16 9.49 -29.53
C GLU A 263 23.83 10.13 -29.97
N HIS A 264 22.74 9.89 -29.23
CA HIS A 264 21.38 10.31 -29.59
C HIS A 264 20.76 11.23 -28.52
N ARG A 265 21.57 12.08 -27.89
CA ARG A 265 21.14 12.94 -26.77
C ARG A 265 19.84 13.70 -27.06
N GLU A 266 19.72 14.31 -28.23
CA GLU A 266 18.57 15.15 -28.60
C GLU A 266 17.24 14.39 -28.60
N ASP A 267 17.28 13.08 -28.85
CA ASP A 267 16.09 12.22 -28.92
C ASP A 267 15.59 11.80 -27.53
N PHE A 268 16.49 11.71 -26.54
CA PHE A 268 16.17 11.14 -25.23
C PHE A 268 16.18 12.17 -24.10
N GLN A 269 16.94 13.24 -24.24
CA GLN A 269 17.15 14.21 -23.16
C GLN A 269 15.84 14.77 -22.63
N LEU A 270 14.88 15.10 -23.50
CA LEU A 270 13.59 15.69 -23.11
C LEU A 270 12.71 14.77 -22.25
N PHE A 271 13.00 13.47 -22.20
CA PHE A 271 12.26 12.48 -21.42
C PHE A 271 12.91 12.20 -20.05
N LEU A 272 14.09 12.77 -19.79
CA LEU A 272 14.81 12.63 -18.53
C LEU A 272 14.43 13.75 -17.55
N ASP A 273 14.82 13.59 -16.29
CA ASP A 273 14.58 14.58 -15.24
C ASP A 273 15.21 15.95 -15.55
N ASP A 274 14.70 17.01 -14.90
CA ASP A 274 15.21 18.39 -15.04
C ASP A 274 16.74 18.50 -14.85
N ALA A 275 17.31 17.65 -13.99
CA ALA A 275 18.74 17.60 -13.75
C ALA A 275 19.56 17.16 -14.98
N ALA A 276 18.98 16.33 -15.85
CA ALA A 276 19.61 15.84 -17.08
C ALA A 276 19.33 16.74 -18.30
N GLN A 277 18.60 17.85 -18.12
CA GLN A 277 18.30 18.79 -19.21
C GLN A 277 19.49 19.67 -19.61
N THR A 278 20.56 19.69 -18.82
CA THR A 278 21.84 20.31 -19.19
C THR A 278 22.77 19.30 -19.86
N GLN A 279 23.80 19.79 -20.58
CA GLN A 279 24.82 18.91 -21.16
C GLN A 279 25.53 18.08 -20.08
N GLU A 280 26.05 18.76 -19.05
CA GLU A 280 26.76 18.13 -17.93
C GLU A 280 25.86 17.13 -17.18
N GLY A 281 24.59 17.48 -16.96
CA GLY A 281 23.65 16.60 -16.29
C GLY A 281 23.28 15.34 -17.08
N PHE A 282 23.24 15.45 -18.42
CA PHE A 282 23.03 14.30 -19.30
C PHE A 282 24.26 13.38 -19.33
N GLU A 283 25.46 13.95 -19.36
CA GLU A 283 26.72 13.20 -19.26
C GLU A 283 26.81 12.46 -17.92
N ASP A 284 26.46 13.13 -16.81
CA ASP A 284 26.37 12.52 -15.48
C ASP A 284 25.33 11.38 -15.44
N TYR A 285 24.19 11.53 -16.13
CA TYR A 285 23.18 10.48 -16.24
C TYR A 285 23.73 9.24 -16.96
N CYS A 286 24.39 9.44 -18.11
CA CYS A 286 25.00 8.35 -18.87
C CYS A 286 26.09 7.65 -18.05
N GLU A 287 26.94 8.42 -17.34
CA GLU A 287 27.97 7.85 -16.48
C GLU A 287 27.39 7.03 -15.31
N LYS A 288 26.26 7.47 -14.72
CA LYS A 288 25.58 6.67 -13.70
C LYS A 288 25.03 5.37 -14.26
N ILE A 289 24.45 5.37 -15.46
CA ILE A 289 24.00 4.14 -16.13
C ILE A 289 25.17 3.16 -16.30
N ARG A 290 26.34 3.66 -16.72
CA ARG A 290 27.56 2.86 -16.94
C ARG A 290 28.10 2.24 -15.64
N SER A 291 28.22 3.06 -14.60
CA SER A 291 29.07 2.77 -13.44
C SER A 291 28.32 2.27 -12.21
N THR A 292 26.99 2.40 -12.17
CA THR A 292 26.19 2.11 -10.97
C THR A 292 25.13 1.04 -11.18
N ALA A 293 24.50 0.64 -10.07
CA ALA A 293 23.32 -0.21 -10.05
C ALA A 293 22.00 0.60 -10.10
N GLU A 294 22.03 1.78 -10.73
CA GLU A 294 20.82 2.60 -10.91
C GLU A 294 19.77 1.82 -11.72
N TRP A 295 18.53 1.93 -11.26
CA TRP A 295 17.40 1.20 -11.82
C TRP A 295 17.11 1.72 -13.22
N GLY A 296 16.88 0.82 -14.16
CA GLY A 296 16.44 1.22 -15.49
C GLY A 296 14.93 1.44 -15.55
N GLY A 297 14.52 2.38 -16.39
CA GLY A 297 13.12 2.73 -16.62
C GLY A 297 12.76 2.68 -18.10
N GLU A 298 11.79 3.53 -18.46
CA GLU A 298 11.20 3.62 -19.79
C GLU A 298 12.22 3.95 -20.88
N VAL A 299 13.07 4.95 -20.63
CA VAL A 299 14.09 5.41 -21.59
C VAL A 299 15.09 4.29 -21.87
N GLU A 300 15.55 3.59 -20.84
CA GLU A 300 16.50 2.48 -21.02
C GLU A 300 15.88 1.33 -21.80
N LEU A 301 14.61 0.96 -21.56
CA LEU A 301 13.93 -0.09 -22.33
C LEU A 301 13.83 0.29 -23.81
N GLN A 302 13.48 1.53 -24.11
CA GLN A 302 13.41 2.04 -25.47
C GLN A 302 14.79 2.00 -26.15
N VAL A 303 15.84 2.44 -25.47
CA VAL A 303 17.21 2.38 -25.98
C VAL A 303 17.68 0.94 -26.16
N ILE A 304 17.42 0.04 -25.20
CA ILE A 304 17.79 -1.37 -25.29
C ILE A 304 17.15 -2.03 -26.51
N SER A 305 15.88 -1.72 -26.83
CA SER A 305 15.25 -2.25 -28.04
C SER A 305 15.98 -1.83 -29.32
N LYS A 306 16.51 -0.61 -29.37
CA LYS A 306 17.30 -0.08 -30.50
C LYS A 306 18.70 -0.68 -30.53
N VAL A 307 19.39 -0.76 -29.39
CA VAL A 307 20.74 -1.35 -29.27
C VAL A 307 20.74 -2.83 -29.65
N LEU A 308 19.72 -3.58 -29.22
CA LEU A 308 19.60 -5.01 -29.50
C LEU A 308 18.86 -5.30 -30.81
N GLN A 309 18.32 -4.27 -31.47
CA GLN A 309 17.49 -4.36 -32.69
C GLN A 309 16.37 -5.39 -32.52
N ARG A 310 15.68 -5.33 -31.38
CA ARG A 310 14.69 -6.33 -30.99
C ARG A 310 13.58 -5.75 -30.14
N ARG A 311 12.37 -6.24 -30.39
CA ARG A 311 11.18 -5.85 -29.62
C ARG A 311 11.27 -6.33 -28.17
N ILE A 312 10.74 -5.52 -27.27
CA ILE A 312 10.56 -5.89 -25.87
C ILE A 312 9.06 -5.87 -25.57
N GLU A 313 8.54 -6.97 -25.04
CA GLU A 313 7.18 -7.08 -24.51
C GLU A 313 7.25 -7.07 -22.98
N LEU A 314 6.73 -6.02 -22.36
CA LEU A 314 6.71 -5.87 -20.91
C LEU A 314 5.29 -6.10 -20.38
N ALA A 315 5.10 -7.24 -19.73
CA ALA A 315 3.85 -7.57 -19.05
C ALA A 315 3.82 -6.89 -17.66
N SER A 316 2.74 -6.20 -17.35
CA SER A 316 2.56 -5.50 -16.06
C SER A 316 1.09 -5.53 -15.62
N MET A 317 0.86 -5.35 -14.33
CA MET A 317 -0.47 -5.07 -13.78
C MET A 317 -0.56 -3.58 -13.44
N ASN A 318 -1.60 -2.91 -13.92
CA ASN A 318 -1.87 -1.51 -13.58
C ASN A 318 -3.31 -1.37 -13.09
N ASP A 319 -3.48 -1.01 -11.82
CA ASP A 319 -4.79 -0.83 -11.17
C ASP A 319 -5.79 -1.99 -11.42
N GLY A 320 -5.27 -3.23 -11.47
CA GLY A 320 -6.05 -4.45 -11.68
C GLY A 320 -6.21 -4.87 -13.15
N GLU A 321 -5.73 -4.07 -14.10
CA GLU A 321 -5.71 -4.41 -15.52
C GLU A 321 -4.38 -5.02 -15.94
N PHE A 322 -4.44 -6.07 -16.77
CA PHE A 322 -3.26 -6.68 -17.38
C PHE A 322 -2.89 -5.92 -18.66
N LEU A 323 -1.66 -5.41 -18.71
CA LEU A 323 -1.14 -4.63 -19.82
C LEU A 323 0.13 -5.28 -20.39
N ILE A 324 0.29 -5.19 -21.71
CA ILE A 324 1.54 -5.49 -22.41
C ILE A 324 2.01 -4.21 -23.08
N LEU A 325 3.13 -3.67 -22.60
CA LEU A 325 3.80 -2.53 -23.21
C LEU A 325 4.82 -3.04 -24.23
N ASN A 326 4.84 -2.42 -25.41
CA ASN A 326 5.72 -2.83 -26.51
C ASN A 326 6.76 -1.74 -26.78
N TYR A 327 8.02 -2.16 -26.88
CA TYR A 327 9.14 -1.29 -27.23
C TYR A 327 9.80 -1.78 -28.50
N GLY A 328 10.33 -0.85 -29.29
CA GLY A 328 11.01 -1.17 -30.55
C GLY A 328 10.07 -1.66 -31.64
N GLU A 329 8.88 -1.07 -31.81
CA GLU A 329 7.93 -1.43 -32.87
C GLU A 329 8.51 -1.30 -34.29
N ASP A 330 9.54 -0.45 -34.43
CA ASP A 330 10.38 -0.27 -35.61
C ASP A 330 11.30 -1.47 -35.91
N CYS A 331 11.48 -2.39 -34.96
CA CYS A 331 12.30 -3.58 -35.14
C CYS A 331 11.57 -4.66 -35.96
N ALA A 332 12.36 -5.49 -36.64
CA ALA A 332 11.86 -6.54 -37.54
C ALA A 332 10.87 -7.49 -36.84
N ALA A 333 9.75 -7.78 -37.52
CA ALA A 333 8.62 -8.54 -36.96
C ALA A 333 8.85 -10.05 -36.84
N ASP A 334 9.85 -10.56 -37.56
CA ASP A 334 10.23 -11.96 -37.60
C ASP A 334 11.13 -12.38 -36.43
N ALA A 335 11.76 -11.41 -35.76
CA ALA A 335 12.54 -11.66 -34.56
C ALA A 335 11.62 -11.96 -33.35
N THR A 336 11.95 -13.01 -32.60
CA THR A 336 11.28 -13.28 -31.32
C THR A 336 11.39 -12.06 -30.38
N PRO A 337 10.35 -11.65 -29.66
CA PRO A 337 10.46 -10.54 -28.71
C PRO A 337 11.21 -10.97 -27.44
N LEU A 338 11.82 -10.02 -26.76
CA LEU A 338 12.33 -10.18 -25.39
C LEU A 338 11.16 -9.96 -24.43
N ARG A 339 10.82 -10.95 -23.62
CA ARG A 339 9.65 -10.86 -22.73
C ARG A 339 10.06 -10.64 -21.29
N LEU A 340 9.49 -9.61 -20.70
CA LEU A 340 9.73 -9.20 -19.32
C LEU A 340 8.41 -9.11 -18.54
N ALA A 341 8.51 -9.20 -17.23
CA ALA A 341 7.43 -8.96 -16.29
C ALA A 341 7.85 -7.84 -15.33
N PHE A 342 7.06 -6.78 -15.24
CA PHE A 342 7.26 -5.71 -14.25
C PHE A 342 6.29 -5.88 -13.10
N HIS A 343 6.82 -5.75 -11.89
CA HIS A 343 6.06 -5.80 -10.65
C HIS A 343 6.26 -4.48 -9.92
N ARG A 344 5.20 -3.71 -9.70
CA ARG A 344 5.25 -2.43 -9.01
C ARG A 344 5.33 -2.58 -7.50
N HIS A 345 4.74 -3.65 -6.96
CA HIS A 345 4.51 -3.82 -5.53
C HIS A 345 5.18 -5.08 -4.94
N LEU A 346 5.87 -5.88 -5.75
CA LEU A 346 6.54 -7.10 -5.29
C LEU A 346 7.62 -6.84 -4.23
N LEU A 347 8.32 -5.71 -4.31
CA LEU A 347 9.35 -5.34 -3.33
C LEU A 347 8.98 -4.04 -2.63
N ALA A 348 9.23 -3.98 -1.32
CA ALA A 348 9.04 -2.75 -0.54
C ALA A 348 9.94 -1.59 -1.03
N ALA A 349 11.06 -1.91 -1.67
CA ALA A 349 11.99 -0.94 -2.27
C ALA A 349 11.45 -0.30 -3.56
N GLY A 350 10.41 -0.88 -4.19
CA GLY A 350 9.81 -0.37 -5.43
C GLY A 350 9.72 -1.44 -6.52
N GLY A 351 9.67 -0.97 -7.77
CA GLY A 351 9.49 -1.79 -8.96
C GLY A 351 10.59 -2.86 -9.17
N HIS A 352 10.21 -4.02 -9.68
CA HIS A 352 11.11 -5.13 -9.96
C HIS A 352 10.82 -5.79 -11.31
N TYR A 353 11.87 -6.13 -12.05
CA TYR A 353 11.78 -6.80 -13.34
C TYR A 353 12.16 -8.27 -13.24
N ASN A 354 11.28 -9.11 -13.76
CA ASN A 354 11.52 -10.52 -13.99
C ASN A 354 11.56 -10.84 -15.48
N SER A 355 12.13 -12.01 -15.80
CA SER A 355 12.18 -12.51 -17.16
C SER A 355 10.95 -13.38 -17.42
N VAL A 356 10.42 -13.40 -18.65
CA VAL A 356 9.26 -14.25 -19.00
C VAL A 356 9.67 -15.29 -20.02
N VAL A 357 9.44 -16.56 -19.71
CA VAL A 357 9.86 -17.70 -20.54
C VAL A 357 8.64 -18.51 -21.00
N PRO A 358 8.76 -19.30 -22.08
CA PRO A 358 7.74 -20.30 -22.40
C PRO A 358 7.48 -21.21 -21.20
N ALA A 359 6.22 -21.54 -20.92
CA ALA A 359 5.84 -22.35 -19.76
C ALA A 359 6.57 -23.71 -19.72
N ALA A 360 6.88 -24.30 -20.88
CA ALA A 360 7.66 -25.53 -20.99
C ALA A 360 9.10 -25.43 -20.48
N CYS A 361 9.63 -24.20 -20.35
CA CYS A 361 10.98 -23.94 -19.87
C CYS A 361 11.01 -23.39 -18.43
N ALA A 362 9.85 -23.24 -17.78
CA ALA A 362 9.78 -22.81 -16.40
C ALA A 362 10.34 -23.91 -15.48
N THR A 363 11.28 -23.56 -14.61
CA THR A 363 11.64 -24.43 -13.50
C THR A 363 10.48 -24.44 -12.50
N PRO A 364 10.08 -25.60 -11.95
CA PRO A 364 9.07 -25.64 -10.89
C PRO A 364 9.52 -24.76 -9.72
N ASP A 365 8.63 -23.88 -9.27
CA ASP A 365 8.84 -22.83 -8.25
C ASP A 365 9.80 -23.27 -7.14
N SER A 366 11.02 -22.73 -7.12
CA SER A 366 11.71 -22.51 -5.86
C SER A 366 11.01 -21.31 -5.23
N ALA A 367 10.19 -21.57 -4.21
CA ALA A 367 9.57 -20.54 -3.40
C ALA A 367 10.59 -19.45 -3.07
N VAL A 368 10.20 -18.20 -3.28
CA VAL A 368 10.93 -17.03 -2.80
C VAL A 368 10.94 -17.14 -1.28
N GLU A 369 11.99 -17.74 -0.72
CA GLU A 369 12.29 -17.72 0.72
C GLU A 369 12.57 -16.25 1.08
N VAL A 370 11.55 -15.55 1.53
CA VAL A 370 11.69 -14.26 2.20
C VAL A 370 12.39 -14.55 3.52
N GLY A 371 13.72 -14.41 3.52
CA GLY A 371 14.57 -14.58 4.70
C GLY A 371 14.12 -13.65 5.82
N CYS A 372 13.42 -14.20 6.80
CA CYS A 372 13.28 -13.61 8.11
C CYS A 372 14.56 -13.92 8.88
N ASP A 373 15.58 -13.06 8.72
CA ASP A 373 16.75 -13.08 9.60
C ASP A 373 16.32 -12.58 10.99
N THR A 374 16.02 -13.53 11.87
CA THR A 374 16.06 -13.33 13.32
C THR A 374 17.49 -13.51 13.81
N GLU A 375 18.10 -12.44 14.30
CA GLU A 375 19.13 -12.48 15.35
C GLU A 375 18.72 -11.60 16.53
#